data_AF-A0A9P3J266-F1
#
_entry.id   AF-A0A9P3J266-F1
#
_cell.length_a   1.000
_cell.length_b   1.000
_cell.length_c   1.000
_cell.angle_alpha   90.00
_cell.angle_beta   90.00
_cell.angle_gamma   90.00
#
_symmetry.space_group_name_H-M   'P 1'
#
loop_
_entity.id
_entity.type
_entity.pdbx_description
1 polymer ?
#
loop_
_entity_poly.entity_id
_entity_poly.type
_entity_poly.pdbx_seq_one_letter_code
_entity_poly.pdbx_strand_id
1 'polypeptide(L)'
;LVKDGSLKGLEVKGGVKEIGSSPTCLETKFSKFPFNSTTGPAKTPLALVHMDVVGPTRAPSLSGSRYFLTIVDDHTWAVWVYPLKSKGEVAAAVLTDKNAKAMKIQSS
;
A
#
# COMPACT_ATOMS: atom_id res chain seq x y z
N LEU A 1 -8.93 27.97 12.30
CA LEU A 1 -9.58 29.27 12.56
C LEU A 1 -11.09 29.07 12.51
N VAL A 2 -11.70 28.79 13.67
CA VAL A 2 -13.15 28.88 13.83
C VAL A 2 -13.47 30.38 13.85
N LYS A 3 -14.24 30.85 12.88
CA LYS A 3 -14.85 32.17 12.91
C LYS A 3 -16.35 31.92 13.08
N ASP A 4 -16.90 32.54 14.12
CA ASP A 4 -18.34 32.67 14.39
C ASP A 4 -19.06 31.46 15.04
N GLY A 5 -18.35 30.70 15.88
CA GLY A 5 -18.88 30.24 17.17
C GLY A 5 -20.24 29.53 17.21
N SER A 6 -20.66 28.78 16.20
CA SER A 6 -21.94 28.04 16.24
C SER A 6 -21.81 26.62 15.69
N LEU A 7 -21.63 25.65 16.59
CA LEU A 7 -21.91 24.25 16.32
C LEU A 7 -23.31 23.96 16.87
N LYS A 8 -24.30 23.94 15.98
CA LYS A 8 -25.68 23.60 16.35
C LYS A 8 -25.77 22.06 16.46
N GLY A 9 -25.88 21.54 17.68
CA GLY A 9 -26.30 20.15 17.92
C GLY A 9 -25.33 19.18 18.60
N LEU A 10 -24.35 19.64 19.39
CA LEU A 10 -23.52 18.74 20.21
C LEU A 10 -23.76 18.99 21.71
N GLU A 11 -24.66 18.21 22.32
CA GLU A 11 -24.72 18.10 23.78
C GLU A 11 -23.59 17.17 24.23
N VAL A 12 -22.47 17.74 24.68
CA VAL A 12 -21.37 16.99 25.28
C VAL A 12 -21.71 16.70 26.74
N LYS A 13 -22.33 15.54 27.01
CA LYS A 13 -22.38 14.98 28.37
C LYS A 13 -21.09 14.22 28.67
N GLY A 14 -20.14 14.93 29.26
CA GLY A 14 -18.88 14.37 29.75
C GLY A 14 -17.87 15.49 29.94
N GLY A 15 -17.39 15.67 31.18
CA GLY A 15 -16.44 16.74 31.52
C GLY A 15 -15.19 16.66 30.65
N VAL A 16 -14.87 17.77 29.97
CA VAL A 16 -13.59 17.94 29.29
C VAL A 16 -12.53 18.10 30.38
N LYS A 17 -11.74 17.05 30.62
CA LYS A 17 -10.51 17.19 31.39
C LYS A 17 -9.53 17.94 30.48
N GLU A 18 -9.25 19.19 30.81
CA GLU A 18 -8.20 20.01 30.22
C GLU A 18 -6.92 19.17 30.08
N ILE A 19 -6.65 18.68 28.87
CA ILE A 19 -5.35 18.13 28.52
C ILE A 19 -4.51 19.36 28.24
N GLY A 20 -3.60 19.69 29.17
CA GLY A 20 -2.66 20.80 29.00
C GLY A 20 -1.84 20.60 27.73
N SER A 21 -2.31 21.12 26.60
CA SER A 21 -1.60 21.07 25.33
C SER A 21 -0.94 22.42 25.10
N SER A 22 0.40 22.42 25.07
CA SER A 22 1.20 23.56 24.64
C SER A 22 0.74 24.05 23.25
N PRO A 23 0.79 25.36 22.94
CA PRO A 23 0.41 25.92 21.64
C PRO A 23 1.06 25.20 20.45
N THR A 24 2.32 24.79 20.61
CA THR A 24 3.09 24.01 19.63
C THR A 24 2.50 22.64 19.31
N CYS A 25 1.81 22.00 20.26
CA CYS A 25 1.17 20.69 20.05
C CYS A 25 -0.08 20.79 19.17
N LEU A 26 -0.75 21.95 19.15
CA LEU A 26 -1.92 22.19 18.30
C LEU A 26 -1.49 22.52 16.86
N GLU A 27 -0.39 23.25 16.71
CA GLU A 27 0.13 23.67 15.40
C GLU A 27 0.79 22.54 14.61
N THR A 28 1.36 21.55 15.30
CA THR A 28 2.10 20.42 14.67
C THR A 28 1.26 19.16 14.47
N LYS A 29 0.03 19.13 14.99
CA LYS A 29 -0.87 17.98 14.82
C LYS A 29 -1.52 18.00 13.45
N PHE A 30 -0.82 17.47 12.45
CA PHE A 30 -1.44 17.14 11.17
C PHE A 30 -2.40 15.98 11.35
N SER A 31 -3.70 16.26 11.52
CA SER A 31 -4.72 15.22 11.37
C SER A 31 -4.83 14.89 9.88
N LYS A 32 -4.42 13.67 9.48
CA LYS A 32 -4.79 13.13 8.16
C LYS A 32 -6.31 13.11 8.08
N PHE A 33 -6.86 13.75 7.05
CA PHE A 33 -8.27 13.57 6.71
C PHE A 33 -8.52 12.08 6.41
N PRO A 34 -9.73 11.56 6.71
CA PRO A 34 -10.07 10.20 6.34
C PRO A 34 -9.84 10.02 4.84
N PHE A 35 -9.12 8.96 4.46
CA PHE A 35 -8.99 8.58 3.06
C PHE A 35 -10.32 8.01 2.61
N ASN A 36 -10.93 8.61 1.59
CA ASN A 36 -12.07 8.01 0.92
C ASN A 36 -11.57 6.82 0.08
N SER A 37 -11.48 5.63 0.68
CA SER A 37 -11.21 4.41 -0.07
C SER A 37 -12.40 4.10 -0.95
N THR A 38 -12.27 4.28 -2.26
CA THR A 38 -13.38 4.17 -3.23
C THR A 38 -13.36 2.88 -4.06
N THR A 39 -12.38 1.99 -3.85
CA THR A 39 -12.21 0.78 -4.65
C THR A 39 -12.11 -0.44 -3.75
N GLY A 40 -13.08 -1.35 -3.87
CA GLY A 40 -12.96 -2.72 -3.36
C GLY A 40 -12.01 -3.55 -4.24
N PRO A 41 -11.72 -4.81 -3.85
CA PRO A 41 -10.84 -5.68 -4.62
C PRO A 41 -11.31 -5.87 -6.06
N ALA A 42 -10.37 -6.15 -6.96
CA ALA A 42 -10.64 -6.57 -8.31
C ALA A 42 -11.64 -7.73 -8.34
N LYS A 43 -12.57 -7.70 -9.30
CA LYS A 43 -13.67 -8.67 -9.38
C LYS A 43 -13.32 -9.95 -10.13
N THR A 44 -12.25 -9.93 -10.92
CA THR A 44 -11.81 -11.07 -11.72
C THR A 44 -10.30 -11.20 -11.62
N PRO A 45 -9.75 -12.43 -11.72
CA PRO A 45 -8.31 -12.66 -11.70
C PRO A 45 -7.58 -11.75 -12.69
N LEU A 46 -6.52 -11.08 -12.22
CA LEU A 46 -5.58 -10.27 -12.99
C LEU A 46 -6.17 -9.05 -13.71
N ALA A 47 -7.36 -8.62 -13.27
CA ALA A 47 -7.89 -7.32 -13.68
C ALA A 47 -7.10 -6.14 -13.07
N LEU A 48 -6.45 -6.36 -11.93
CA LEU A 48 -5.53 -5.41 -11.31
C LEU A 48 -4.35 -6.16 -10.73
N VAL A 49 -3.15 -5.79 -11.18
CA VAL A 49 -1.89 -6.36 -10.72
C VAL A 49 -1.01 -5.24 -10.18
N HIS A 50 -0.55 -5.40 -8.95
CA HIS A 50 0.41 -4.52 -8.31
C HIS A 50 1.82 -5.08 -8.49
N MET A 51 2.74 -4.28 -9.01
CA MET A 51 4.14 -4.67 -9.16
C MET A 51 5.04 -3.67 -8.45
N ASP A 52 6.03 -4.16 -7.73
CA ASP A 52 7.03 -3.33 -7.07
C ASP A 52 8.43 -3.96 -7.11
N VAL A 53 9.46 -3.12 -7.00
CA VAL A 53 10.85 -3.56 -6.95
C VAL A 53 11.45 -3.19 -5.60
N VAL A 54 11.74 -4.21 -4.80
CA VAL A 54 12.37 -4.07 -3.49
C VAL A 54 13.88 -4.15 -3.64
N GLY A 55 14.63 -3.16 -3.14
CA GLY A 55 16.10 -3.21 -3.04
C GLY A 55 16.81 -1.88 -3.37
N PRO A 56 18.16 -1.82 -3.21
CA PRO A 56 19.07 -2.95 -3.00
C PRO A 56 19.13 -3.45 -1.56
N THR A 57 19.17 -4.77 -1.36
CA THR A 57 19.41 -5.37 -0.05
C THR A 57 20.89 -5.28 0.33
N ARG A 58 21.15 -5.08 1.64
CA ARG A 58 22.52 -4.96 2.18
C ARG A 58 23.34 -6.23 1.91
N ALA A 59 22.77 -7.39 2.21
CA ALA A 59 23.34 -8.69 1.85
C ALA A 59 22.69 -9.19 0.56
N PRO A 60 23.48 -9.72 -0.40
CA PRO A 60 22.91 -10.40 -1.54
C PRO A 60 22.26 -11.72 -1.11
N SER A 61 21.32 -12.21 -1.91
CA SER A 61 20.80 -13.57 -1.78
C SER A 61 21.90 -14.61 -2.06
N LEU A 62 21.60 -15.90 -1.83
CA LEU A 62 22.49 -17.00 -2.18
C LEU A 62 22.92 -16.99 -3.66
N SER A 63 22.06 -16.49 -4.56
CA SER A 63 22.33 -16.36 -5.99
C SER A 63 22.99 -15.03 -6.40
N GLY A 64 23.35 -14.18 -5.43
CA GLY A 64 23.96 -12.88 -5.70
C GLY A 64 22.96 -11.76 -6.03
N SER A 65 21.65 -12.01 -5.91
CA SER A 65 20.62 -11.02 -6.21
C SER A 65 20.49 -9.99 -5.09
N ARG A 66 20.26 -8.72 -5.42
CA ARG A 66 20.07 -7.63 -4.44
C ARG A 66 18.73 -6.93 -4.57
N TYR A 67 17.97 -7.26 -5.60
CA TYR A 67 16.65 -6.72 -5.84
C TYR A 67 15.65 -7.86 -5.96
N PHE A 68 14.38 -7.56 -5.70
CA PHE A 68 13.28 -8.50 -5.87
C PHE A 68 12.13 -7.78 -6.55
N LEU A 69 11.66 -8.31 -7.67
CA LEU A 69 10.39 -7.90 -8.27
C LEU A 69 9.28 -8.69 -7.59
N THR A 70 8.32 -8.00 -7.01
CA THR A 70 7.08 -8.57 -6.49
C THR A 70 5.94 -8.25 -7.44
N ILE A 71 5.12 -9.25 -7.74
CA ILE A 71 3.91 -9.12 -8.55
C ILE A 71 2.78 -9.70 -7.72
N VAL A 72 1.71 -8.91 -7.50
CA VAL A 72 0.56 -9.29 -6.67
C VAL A 72 -0.71 -9.11 -7.49
N ASP A 73 -1.49 -10.17 -7.64
CA ASP A 73 -2.84 -10.06 -8.18
C ASP A 73 -3.83 -9.62 -7.08
N ASP A 74 -4.54 -8.53 -7.31
CA ASP A 74 -5.45 -7.94 -6.32
C ASP A 74 -6.70 -8.81 -6.05
N HIS A 75 -7.12 -9.62 -7.02
CA HIS A 75 -8.29 -10.49 -6.87
C HIS A 75 -7.97 -11.77 -6.10
N THR A 76 -6.95 -12.52 -6.54
CA THR A 76 -6.60 -13.83 -5.97
C THR A 76 -5.60 -13.75 -4.83
N TRP A 77 -4.96 -12.59 -4.64
CA TRP A 77 -3.86 -12.37 -3.70
C TRP A 77 -2.65 -13.26 -4.01
N ALA A 78 -2.56 -13.80 -5.23
CA ALA A 78 -1.41 -14.54 -5.70
C ALA A 78 -0.19 -13.62 -5.77
N VAL A 79 0.95 -14.12 -5.28
CA VAL A 79 2.20 -13.38 -5.24
C VAL A 79 3.29 -14.14 -5.99
N TRP A 80 3.94 -13.46 -6.92
CA TRP A 80 5.15 -13.95 -7.58
C TRP A 80 6.33 -13.06 -7.20
N VAL A 81 7.47 -13.70 -6.92
CA VAL A 81 8.70 -13.01 -6.52
C VAL A 81 9.85 -13.47 -7.40
N TYR A 82 10.51 -12.51 -8.05
CA TYR A 82 11.65 -12.75 -8.94
C TYR A 82 12.90 -12.10 -8.37
N PRO A 83 13.95 -12.87 -8.04
CA PRO A 83 15.23 -12.31 -7.61
C PRO A 83 15.96 -11.69 -8.81
N LEU A 84 16.48 -10.48 -8.65
CA LEU A 84 17.17 -9.71 -9.68
C LEU A 84 18.55 -9.26 -9.19
N LYS A 85 19.55 -9.31 -10.07
CA LYS A 85 20.90 -8.79 -9.78
C LYS A 85 20.96 -7.27 -9.96
N SER A 86 20.15 -6.72 -10.86
CA SER A 86 20.05 -5.29 -11.13
C SER A 86 18.59 -4.86 -11.39
N LYS A 87 18.29 -3.56 -11.21
CA LYS A 87 16.95 -3.02 -11.54
C LYS A 87 16.60 -3.14 -13.03
N GLY A 88 17.59 -3.22 -13.91
CA GLY A 88 17.38 -3.33 -15.37
C GLY A 88 16.80 -4.68 -15.82
N GLU A 89 16.84 -5.70 -14.97
CA GLU A 89 16.34 -7.04 -15.28
C GLU A 89 14.81 -7.16 -15.17
N VAL A 90 14.11 -6.14 -14.65
CA VAL A 90 12.65 -6.16 -14.44
C VAL A 90 11.90 -6.48 -15.73
N ALA A 91 12.23 -5.81 -16.84
CA ALA A 91 11.55 -6.04 -18.12
C ALA A 91 11.74 -7.49 -18.59
N ALA A 92 12.94 -8.04 -18.45
CA ALA A 92 13.21 -9.43 -18.78
C ALA A 92 12.44 -10.39 -17.88
N ALA A 93 12.39 -10.14 -16.57
CA ALA A 93 11.64 -10.96 -15.61
C ALA A 93 10.14 -11.01 -15.92
N VAL A 94 9.54 -9.86 -16.28
CA VAL A 94 8.11 -9.79 -16.67
C VAL A 94 7.86 -10.54 -17.99
N LEU A 95 8.73 -10.39 -18.99
CA LEU A 95 8.56 -11.03 -20.30
C LEU A 95 8.83 -12.54 -20.28
N THR A 96 9.73 -12.99 -19.41
CA THR A 96 10.11 -14.40 -19.28
C THR A 96 9.20 -15.19 -18.37
N ASP A 97 8.22 -14.54 -17.74
CA ASP A 97 7.29 -15.22 -16.87
C ASP A 97 6.44 -16.25 -17.64
N LYS A 98 6.91 -17.49 -17.63
CA LYS A 98 6.17 -18.64 -18.17
C LYS A 98 5.03 -19.05 -17.22
N ASN A 99 5.01 -18.58 -15.97
CA ASN A 99 3.89 -18.79 -15.04
C ASN A 99 2.76 -17.77 -15.23
N ALA A 100 3.02 -16.62 -15.87
CA ALA A 100 1.96 -15.81 -16.49
C ALA A 100 1.23 -16.57 -17.62
N LYS A 101 1.78 -17.68 -18.14
CA LYS A 101 0.99 -18.63 -18.97
C LYS A 101 0.23 -19.67 -18.13
N ALA A 102 0.61 -19.91 -16.88
CA ALA A 102 -0.16 -20.70 -15.90
C ALA A 102 -1.29 -19.89 -15.25
N MET A 103 -1.42 -18.61 -15.61
CA MET A 103 -2.61 -17.78 -15.57
C MET A 103 -3.78 -18.31 -16.43
N LYS A 104 -3.77 -19.61 -16.76
CA LYS A 104 -4.99 -20.32 -17.12
C LYS A 104 -5.75 -20.50 -15.81
N ILE A 105 -6.75 -19.63 -15.65
CA ILE A 105 -7.94 -19.81 -14.83
C ILE A 105 -8.06 -21.29 -14.43
N GLN A 106 -7.70 -21.63 -13.20
CA GLN A 106 -8.20 -22.87 -12.62
C GLN A 106 -9.70 -22.62 -12.38
N SER A 107 -10.49 -22.72 -13.44
CA SER A 107 -11.92 -22.90 -13.33
C SER A 107 -12.12 -24.38 -13.08
N SER A 108 -12.35 -24.73 -11.82
CA SER A 108 -13.13 -25.89 -11.43
C SER A 108 -14.25 -25.41 -10.53
#